data_AF-A0A9Q9B9D2-F1
#
_entry.id   AF-A0A9Q9B9D2-F1
#
_cell.length_a   1.000
_cell.length_b   1.000
_cell.length_c   1.000
_cell.angle_alpha   90.00
_cell.angle_beta   90.00
_cell.angle_gamma   90.00
#
_symmetry.space_group_name_H-M   'P 1'
#
loop_
_entity.id
_entity.type
_entity.pdbx_description
1 polymer ?
#
loop_
_entity_poly.entity_id
_entity_poly.type
_entity_poly.pdbx_seq_one_letter_code
_entity_poly.pdbx_strand_id
1 'polypeptide(L)'
;MKKILYFLTLCFIPVLLGSCTSMPEKTAEPMTVTEIQEEKPMTAQKPKMTENEMPAETEKPKMEQPKSADEEVVAQFEGVSITKKDKEIAKSEIEEVVKKLNDITAKKDYGRWRYWLSKEYIKEFSKTEVLKKTSEGLPAHLKGKQLKSIEDYFYYVFVPSRQNGRVDDIVYMTPTKVRVLKITAKQNLIFYNLEKIGDRWLLVP
;
A
#
# COMPACT_ATOMS: atom_id res chain seq x y z
N MET A 1 67.06 -18.71 42.57
CA MET A 1 65.71 -19.19 42.95
C MET A 1 64.74 -18.62 41.91
N LYS A 2 63.84 -19.31 41.21
CA LYS A 2 63.34 -20.69 41.19
C LYS A 2 62.48 -20.83 39.91
N LYS A 3 62.85 -21.79 39.02
CA LYS A 3 62.03 -22.63 38.08
C LYS A 3 61.25 -21.90 36.95
N ILE A 4 61.46 -22.09 35.63
CA ILE A 4 61.54 -23.27 34.73
C ILE A 4 60.35 -24.24 34.87
N LEU A 5 59.43 -24.29 33.89
CA LEU A 5 59.32 -25.37 32.87
C LEU A 5 57.97 -25.29 32.09
N TYR A 6 58.05 -25.51 30.78
CA TYR A 6 57.00 -25.76 29.79
C TYR A 6 56.07 -26.95 30.13
N PHE A 7 54.85 -26.97 29.58
CA PHE A 7 54.34 -28.16 28.86
C PHE A 7 53.27 -27.81 27.83
N LEU A 8 53.51 -28.30 26.62
CA LEU A 8 52.74 -28.23 25.39
C LEU A 8 52.14 -29.63 25.22
N THR A 9 50.82 -29.78 25.14
CA THR A 9 50.20 -31.07 24.76
C THR A 9 49.07 -30.88 23.76
N LEU A 10 49.41 -31.30 22.55
CA LEU A 10 48.63 -31.52 21.34
C LEU A 10 48.17 -32.99 21.35
N CYS A 11 46.89 -33.27 21.13
CA CYS A 11 46.31 -34.56 20.65
C CYS A 11 44.98 -34.19 19.99
N PHE A 12 44.87 -34.02 18.67
CA PHE A 12 44.82 -35.02 17.59
C PHE A 12 43.70 -36.08 17.71
N ILE A 13 42.87 -36.07 16.66
CA ILE A 13 41.55 -36.67 16.42
C ILE A 13 41.66 -38.18 16.14
N PRO A 14 40.57 -38.98 16.29
CA PRO A 14 39.98 -39.51 15.05
C PRO A 14 38.43 -39.55 15.02
N VAL A 15 37.97 -39.42 13.79
CA VAL A 15 36.63 -39.61 13.23
C VAL A 15 36.04 -40.98 13.58
N LEU A 16 34.75 -41.02 13.95
CA LEU A 16 33.90 -42.19 13.75
C LEU A 16 32.63 -41.79 13.00
N LEU A 17 32.56 -42.30 11.77
CA LEU A 17 31.43 -42.34 10.87
C LEU A 17 30.30 -43.15 11.52
N GLY A 18 29.12 -42.56 11.63
CA GLY A 18 27.87 -43.26 11.95
C GLY A 18 26.96 -43.28 10.73
N SER A 19 27.19 -44.21 9.81
CA SER A 19 26.23 -44.61 8.77
C SER A 19 25.52 -45.88 9.22
N CYS A 20 24.21 -45.79 9.47
CA CYS A 20 23.22 -46.88 9.38
C CYS A 20 21.87 -46.17 9.17
N THR A 21 21.35 -46.09 7.94
CA THR A 21 20.59 -47.12 7.21
C THR A 21 19.37 -47.61 8.00
N SER A 22 18.19 -47.09 7.66
CA SER A 22 16.98 -47.88 7.47
C SER A 22 15.90 -46.95 6.90
N MET A 23 15.63 -47.16 5.62
CA MET A 23 14.50 -46.63 4.88
C MET A 23 13.27 -47.49 5.21
N PRO A 24 12.09 -46.90 5.41
CA PRO A 24 10.87 -47.52 4.95
C PRO A 24 10.33 -46.70 3.79
N GLU A 25 10.56 -47.23 2.59
CA GLU A 25 9.70 -47.03 1.44
C GLU A 25 8.30 -47.50 1.84
N LYS A 26 7.38 -46.56 2.02
CA LYS A 26 5.96 -46.84 1.91
C LYS A 26 5.40 -45.98 0.79
N THR A 27 5.49 -46.57 -0.39
CA THR A 27 4.56 -46.43 -1.50
C THR A 27 3.16 -46.10 -0.98
N ALA A 28 2.73 -44.85 -1.21
CA ALA A 28 1.35 -44.54 -1.46
C ALA A 28 1.29 -44.12 -2.91
N GLU A 29 0.69 -44.99 -3.71
CA GLU A 29 0.39 -44.80 -5.11
C GLU A 29 -0.34 -43.48 -5.38
N PRO A 30 -0.17 -42.93 -6.59
CA PRO A 30 -0.76 -41.65 -6.97
C PRO A 30 -2.28 -41.76 -6.88
N MET A 31 -2.89 -40.91 -6.05
CA MET A 31 -4.32 -40.66 -6.15
C MET A 31 -4.58 -39.95 -7.47
N THR A 32 -4.85 -40.78 -8.47
CA THR A 32 -5.95 -40.63 -9.43
C THR A 32 -6.54 -39.22 -9.49
N VAL A 33 -6.12 -38.53 -10.54
CA VAL A 33 -6.91 -37.54 -11.26
C VAL A 33 -8.32 -38.08 -11.46
N THR A 34 -9.30 -37.46 -10.80
CA THR A 34 -10.69 -37.38 -11.26
C THR A 34 -10.90 -35.90 -11.55
N GLU A 35 -10.62 -35.47 -12.78
CA GLU A 35 -11.67 -35.17 -13.76
C GLU A 35 -12.89 -34.50 -13.12
N ILE A 36 -12.78 -33.19 -12.89
CA ILE A 36 -13.94 -32.31 -13.02
C ILE A 36 -13.73 -31.58 -14.33
N GLN A 37 -14.61 -31.93 -15.26
CA GLN A 37 -14.73 -31.34 -16.58
C GLN A 37 -14.97 -29.83 -16.49
N GLU A 38 -14.18 -29.13 -17.28
CA GLU A 38 -14.62 -28.13 -18.26
C GLU A 38 -15.83 -27.25 -17.87
N GLU A 39 -15.54 -26.03 -17.45
CA GLU A 39 -16.35 -24.89 -17.89
C GLU A 39 -15.43 -23.72 -18.26
N LYS A 40 -15.20 -23.58 -19.57
CA LYS A 40 -14.60 -22.41 -20.21
C LYS A 40 -15.68 -21.30 -20.31
N PRO A 41 -15.31 -20.10 -20.73
CA PRO A 41 -15.14 -18.89 -19.95
C PRO A 41 -16.36 -17.96 -20.04
N MET A 42 -16.85 -17.43 -18.92
CA MET A 42 -17.86 -16.36 -18.98
C MET A 42 -17.21 -15.01 -19.28
N THR A 43 -16.99 -14.82 -20.57
CA THR A 43 -17.07 -13.61 -21.39
C THR A 43 -17.42 -12.31 -20.65
N ALA A 44 -16.57 -11.32 -20.88
CA ALA A 44 -16.80 -9.91 -20.64
C ALA A 44 -18.15 -9.44 -21.21
N GLN A 45 -19.08 -9.07 -20.33
CA GLN A 45 -20.24 -8.26 -20.70
C GLN A 45 -19.95 -6.79 -20.41
N LYS A 46 -19.51 -6.12 -21.47
CA LYS A 46 -19.73 -4.68 -21.68
C LYS A 46 -21.24 -4.49 -21.88
N PRO A 47 -21.96 -3.65 -21.12
CA PRO A 47 -23.29 -3.26 -21.53
C PRO A 47 -23.17 -2.28 -22.69
N LYS A 48 -23.44 -2.75 -23.90
CA LYS A 48 -23.77 -1.93 -25.07
C LYS A 48 -25.30 -1.85 -25.14
N MET A 49 -25.74 -0.61 -25.30
CA MET A 49 -27.06 -0.10 -25.71
C MET A 49 -28.00 -1.05 -26.47
N THR A 50 -29.27 -1.01 -26.04
CA THR A 50 -30.53 -1.23 -26.78
C THR A 50 -31.52 -0.31 -26.06
N GLU A 51 -31.89 0.89 -26.55
CA GLU A 51 -32.75 1.21 -27.70
C GLU A 51 -34.03 0.36 -27.73
N ASN A 52 -35.09 0.87 -27.07
CA ASN A 52 -36.37 1.15 -27.73
C ASN A 52 -37.32 1.95 -26.82
N GLU A 53 -37.72 3.10 -27.37
CA GLU A 53 -39.05 3.71 -27.38
C GLU A 53 -39.71 4.18 -26.06
N MET A 54 -39.43 5.45 -25.78
CA MET A 54 -40.36 6.53 -25.41
C MET A 54 -41.87 6.16 -25.42
N PRO A 55 -42.61 6.54 -24.37
CA PRO A 55 -43.68 7.51 -24.59
C PRO A 55 -43.35 8.88 -24.01
N ALA A 56 -43.58 9.89 -24.85
CA ALA A 56 -43.34 11.28 -24.56
C ALA A 56 -44.32 11.79 -23.50
N GLU A 57 -43.79 12.33 -22.41
CA GLU A 57 -44.48 13.36 -21.65
C GLU A 57 -43.61 14.62 -21.67
N THR A 58 -44.23 15.68 -22.15
CA THR A 58 -43.59 16.94 -22.53
C THR A 58 -43.22 17.73 -21.28
N GLU A 59 -42.00 17.56 -20.79
CA GLU A 59 -41.32 18.63 -20.05
C GLU A 59 -40.44 19.43 -21.03
N LYS A 60 -40.74 20.73 -21.11
CA LYS A 60 -40.04 21.72 -21.93
C LYS A 60 -38.52 21.56 -21.81
N PRO A 61 -37.74 21.76 -22.88
CA PRO A 61 -36.29 21.77 -22.79
C PRO A 61 -35.87 22.90 -21.85
N LYS A 62 -35.50 22.56 -20.62
CA LYS A 62 -34.70 23.44 -19.78
C LYS A 62 -33.35 23.49 -20.46
N MET A 63 -33.18 24.55 -21.24
CA MET A 63 -31.91 25.02 -21.79
C MET A 63 -30.82 24.76 -20.75
N GLU A 64 -29.99 23.74 -20.96
CA GLU A 64 -28.78 23.55 -20.18
C GLU A 64 -27.92 24.78 -20.48
N GLN A 65 -27.98 25.77 -19.60
CA GLN A 65 -26.96 26.81 -19.56
C GLN A 65 -25.61 26.09 -19.47
N PRO A 66 -24.60 26.55 -20.21
CA PRO A 66 -23.25 26.03 -20.03
C PRO A 66 -22.87 26.28 -18.57
N LYS A 67 -22.90 25.21 -17.75
CA LYS A 67 -22.36 25.27 -16.39
C LYS A 67 -20.92 25.71 -16.52
N SER A 68 -20.55 26.70 -15.73
CA SER A 68 -19.16 27.15 -15.66
C SER A 68 -18.27 25.94 -15.36
N ALA A 69 -17.04 25.91 -15.90
CA ALA A 69 -16.12 24.78 -15.67
C ALA A 69 -15.88 24.50 -14.17
N ASP A 70 -16.05 25.52 -13.32
CA ASP A 70 -15.98 25.43 -11.87
C ASP A 70 -17.11 24.61 -11.23
N GLU A 71 -18.32 24.62 -11.82
CA GLU A 71 -19.51 23.92 -11.32
C GLU A 71 -19.63 22.47 -11.81
N GLU A 72 -18.69 22.01 -12.64
CA GLU A 72 -18.64 20.64 -13.12
C GLU A 72 -18.46 19.68 -11.93
N VAL A 73 -19.41 18.79 -11.70
CA VAL A 73 -19.35 17.78 -10.63
C VAL A 73 -18.41 16.65 -11.05
N VAL A 74 -17.34 16.44 -10.29
CA VAL A 74 -16.31 15.41 -10.56
C VAL A 74 -16.45 14.18 -9.67
N ALA A 75 -17.21 14.26 -8.57
CA ALA A 75 -17.60 13.11 -7.75
C ALA A 75 -18.94 13.38 -7.03
N GLN A 76 -19.72 12.33 -6.83
CA GLN A 76 -20.97 12.37 -6.08
C GLN A 76 -20.96 11.29 -5.00
N PHE A 77 -21.25 11.70 -3.77
CA PHE A 77 -21.49 10.83 -2.63
C PHE A 77 -22.89 11.12 -2.09
N GLU A 78 -23.40 10.27 -1.19
CA GLU A 78 -24.72 10.45 -0.58
C GLU A 78 -24.85 11.86 0.02
N GLY A 79 -25.65 12.71 -0.64
CA GLY A 79 -25.88 14.10 -0.24
C GLY A 79 -24.73 15.09 -0.48
N VAL A 80 -23.60 14.69 -1.08
CA VAL A 80 -22.44 15.57 -1.29
C VAL A 80 -21.93 15.49 -2.71
N SER A 81 -21.97 16.63 -3.42
CA SER A 81 -21.35 16.81 -4.73
C SER A 81 -20.00 17.49 -4.58
N ILE A 82 -18.98 16.96 -5.24
CA ILE A 82 -17.64 17.56 -5.32
C ILE A 82 -17.47 18.13 -6.70
N THR A 83 -17.20 19.43 -6.79
CA THR A 83 -16.96 20.13 -8.06
C THR A 83 -15.50 20.05 -8.49
N LYS A 84 -15.22 20.41 -9.74
CA LYS A 84 -13.86 20.55 -10.25
C LYS A 84 -13.06 21.55 -9.43
N LYS A 85 -13.69 22.67 -9.03
CA LYS A 85 -13.08 23.68 -8.18
C LYS A 85 -12.71 23.11 -6.79
N ASP A 86 -13.61 22.34 -6.18
CA ASP A 86 -13.31 21.68 -4.90
C ASP A 86 -12.12 20.73 -5.00
N LYS A 87 -12.02 20.00 -6.12
CA LYS A 87 -10.88 19.13 -6.42
C LYS A 87 -9.58 19.92 -6.59
N GLU A 88 -9.61 21.04 -7.31
CA GLU A 88 -8.42 21.89 -7.51
C GLU A 88 -7.93 22.47 -6.18
N ILE A 89 -8.82 22.98 -5.34
CA ILE A 89 -8.50 23.49 -4.00
C ILE A 89 -7.87 22.37 -3.14
N ALA A 90 -8.52 21.21 -3.06
CA ALA A 90 -8.01 20.10 -2.27
C ALA A 90 -6.66 19.60 -2.78
N LYS A 91 -6.45 19.57 -4.10
CA LYS A 91 -5.17 19.19 -4.70
C LYS A 91 -4.06 20.15 -4.28
N SER A 92 -4.28 21.47 -4.34
CA SER A 92 -3.31 22.46 -3.89
C SER A 92 -3.00 22.35 -2.39
N GLU A 93 -4.01 22.12 -1.55
CA GLU A 93 -3.78 21.86 -0.11
C GLU A 93 -2.88 20.62 0.10
N ILE A 94 -3.14 19.55 -0.66
CA ILE A 94 -2.41 18.29 -0.57
C ILE A 94 -0.98 18.40 -1.12
N GLU A 95 -0.75 19.20 -2.16
CA GLU A 95 0.59 19.51 -2.67
C GLU A 95 1.50 20.06 -1.56
N GLU A 96 0.98 20.98 -0.74
CA GLU A 96 1.70 21.51 0.42
C GLU A 96 1.97 20.45 1.50
N VAL A 97 1.01 19.54 1.73
CA VAL A 97 1.21 18.40 2.65
C VAL A 97 2.30 17.47 2.13
N VAL A 98 2.27 17.11 0.85
CA VAL A 98 3.28 16.24 0.23
C VAL A 98 4.66 16.89 0.26
N LYS A 99 4.75 18.21 0.03
CA LYS A 99 6.00 18.96 0.17
C LYS A 99 6.59 18.84 1.58
N LYS A 100 5.76 18.99 2.62
CA LYS A 100 6.20 18.83 4.03
C LYS A 100 6.61 17.39 4.33
N LEU A 101 5.89 16.39 3.81
CA LEU A 101 6.26 14.98 3.96
C LEU A 101 7.57 14.64 3.25
N ASN A 102 7.85 15.26 2.10
CA ASN A 102 9.14 15.13 1.41
C ASN A 102 10.29 15.67 2.28
N ASP A 103 10.12 16.84 2.90
CA ASP A 103 11.13 17.41 3.80
C ASP A 103 11.38 16.52 5.02
N ILE A 104 10.32 15.92 5.57
CA ILE A 104 10.37 14.99 6.70
C ILE A 104 11.12 13.70 6.32
N THR A 105 10.81 13.12 5.15
CA THR A 105 11.45 11.88 4.70
C THR A 105 12.91 12.11 4.33
N ALA A 106 13.26 13.25 3.73
CA ALA A 106 14.65 13.62 3.45
C ALA A 106 15.49 13.74 4.73
N LYS A 107 14.90 14.29 5.80
CA LYS A 107 15.55 14.43 7.12
C LYS A 107 15.42 13.19 8.01
N LYS A 108 14.64 12.19 7.57
CA LYS A 108 14.27 11.00 8.36
C LYS A 108 13.73 11.36 9.75
N ASP A 109 12.87 12.39 9.80
CA ASP A 109 12.34 12.97 11.04
C ASP A 109 11.07 12.25 11.50
N TYR A 110 11.24 11.13 12.22
CA TYR A 110 10.14 10.34 12.76
C TYR A 110 9.23 11.17 13.67
N GLY A 111 9.82 12.03 14.51
CA GLY A 111 9.09 12.90 15.43
C GLY A 111 8.09 13.80 14.68
N ARG A 112 8.54 14.45 13.61
CA ARG A 112 7.66 15.28 12.78
C ARG A 112 6.66 14.48 11.96
N TRP A 113 7.06 13.33 11.44
CA TRP A 113 6.18 12.45 10.67
C TRP A 113 4.91 12.09 11.44
N ARG A 114 5.02 11.80 12.74
CA ARG A 114 3.87 11.45 13.60
C ARG A 114 2.76 12.50 13.63
N TYR A 115 3.05 13.78 13.41
CA TYR A 115 2.01 14.83 13.39
C TYR A 115 1.11 14.79 12.14
N TRP A 116 1.52 14.03 11.11
CA TRP A 116 0.81 13.86 9.85
C TRP A 116 0.03 12.55 9.76
N LEU A 117 -0.01 11.77 10.84
CA LEU A 117 -0.70 10.49 10.89
C LEU A 117 -2.07 10.63 11.53
N SER A 118 -3.07 9.94 10.99
CA SER A 118 -4.32 9.74 11.71
C SER A 118 -4.12 8.78 12.89
N LYS A 119 -5.08 8.76 13.81
CA LYS A 119 -5.07 7.80 14.94
C LYS A 119 -5.15 6.36 14.42
N GLU A 120 -5.94 6.15 13.38
CA GLU A 120 -6.14 4.87 12.71
C GLU A 120 -4.86 4.39 12.02
N TYR A 121 -4.11 5.29 11.39
CA TYR A 121 -2.81 4.98 10.80
C TYR A 121 -1.84 4.47 11.86
N ILE A 122 -1.71 5.19 12.98
CA ILE A 122 -0.85 4.78 14.09
C ILE A 122 -1.31 3.43 14.64
N LYS A 123 -2.61 3.26 14.87
CA LYS A 123 -3.19 2.02 15.39
C LYS A 123 -2.91 0.83 14.48
N GLU A 124 -3.10 0.98 13.17
CA GLU A 124 -2.91 -0.08 12.19
C GLU A 124 -1.44 -0.48 12.05
N PHE A 125 -0.56 0.48 11.78
CA PHE A 125 0.86 0.22 11.50
C PHE A 125 1.69 -0.02 12.77
N SER A 126 1.09 0.01 13.96
CA SER A 126 1.72 -0.43 15.21
C SER A 126 1.36 -1.87 15.59
N LYS A 127 0.45 -2.54 14.87
CA LYS A 127 0.07 -3.93 15.19
C LYS A 127 1.20 -4.89 14.89
N THR A 128 1.46 -5.83 15.81
CA THR A 128 2.48 -6.87 15.66
C THR A 128 2.32 -7.68 14.38
N GLU A 129 1.08 -8.03 14.01
CA GLU A 129 0.78 -8.78 12.78
C GLU A 129 1.15 -8.01 11.50
N VAL A 130 0.85 -6.71 11.46
CA VAL A 130 1.18 -5.82 10.33
C VAL A 130 2.69 -5.64 10.22
N LEU A 131 3.36 -5.39 11.35
CA LEU A 131 4.81 -5.22 11.40
C LEU A 131 5.55 -6.51 10.99
N LYS A 132 5.09 -7.66 11.45
CA LYS A 132 5.64 -8.98 11.07
C LYS A 132 5.50 -9.21 9.58
N LYS A 133 4.28 -9.08 9.03
CA LYS A 133 4.03 -9.25 7.59
C LYS A 133 4.84 -8.29 6.75
N THR A 134 4.97 -7.04 7.20
CA THR A 134 5.78 -6.03 6.49
C THR A 134 7.27 -6.36 6.53
N SER A 135 7.77 -6.90 7.66
CA SER A 135 9.16 -7.36 7.79
C SER A 135 9.50 -8.46 6.79
N GLU A 136 8.58 -9.40 6.59
CA GLU A 136 8.73 -10.52 5.64
C GLU A 136 8.80 -10.04 4.18
N GLY A 137 8.14 -8.92 3.87
CA GLY A 137 8.13 -8.30 2.54
C GLY A 137 9.23 -7.27 2.29
N LEU A 138 10.17 -7.07 3.21
CA LEU A 138 11.25 -6.11 3.03
C LEU A 138 12.16 -6.47 1.83
N PRO A 139 12.70 -5.48 1.12
CA PRO A 139 13.59 -5.72 -0.01
C PRO A 139 14.86 -6.46 0.42
N ALA A 140 15.51 -7.16 -0.52
CA ALA A 140 16.64 -8.07 -0.24
C ALA A 140 17.78 -7.42 0.58
N HIS A 141 18.07 -6.13 0.37
CA HIS A 141 19.11 -5.41 1.12
C HIS A 141 18.74 -5.12 2.59
N LEU A 142 17.49 -5.32 2.99
CA LEU A 142 16.97 -5.22 4.37
C LEU A 142 16.54 -6.58 4.93
N LYS A 143 16.82 -7.68 4.21
CA LYS A 143 16.42 -9.03 4.61
C LYS A 143 16.97 -9.37 6.01
N GLY A 144 16.11 -9.93 6.86
CA GLY A 144 16.45 -10.28 8.26
C GLY A 144 16.20 -9.17 9.27
N LYS A 145 15.88 -7.94 8.84
CA LYS A 145 15.34 -6.92 9.76
C LYS A 145 13.92 -7.29 10.17
N GLN A 146 13.64 -7.11 11.46
CA GLN A 146 12.29 -7.23 12.02
C GLN A 146 11.84 -5.86 12.50
N LEU A 147 10.71 -5.39 11.97
CA LEU A 147 10.06 -4.18 12.44
C LEU A 147 9.40 -4.49 13.79
N LYS A 148 9.80 -3.76 14.83
CA LYS A 148 9.28 -3.92 16.21
C LYS A 148 8.35 -2.77 16.60
N SER A 149 8.34 -1.71 15.82
CA SER A 149 7.57 -0.50 16.09
C SER A 149 7.19 0.21 14.78
N ILE A 150 6.26 1.16 14.89
CA ILE A 150 5.95 2.08 13.78
C ILE A 150 7.14 3.00 13.44
N GLU A 151 8.09 3.18 14.36
CA GLU A 151 9.34 3.90 14.08
C GLU A 151 10.24 3.09 13.15
N ASP A 152 10.36 1.77 13.36
CA ASP A 152 11.04 0.89 12.41
C ASP A 152 10.34 0.92 11.04
N TYR A 153 9.00 0.87 11.02
CA TYR A 153 8.23 1.01 9.79
C TYR A 153 8.55 2.33 9.09
N PHE A 154 8.64 3.44 9.82
CA PHE A 154 9.03 4.73 9.26
C PHE A 154 10.38 4.65 8.55
N TYR A 155 11.42 4.18 9.24
CA TYR A 155 12.78 4.19 8.70
C TYR A 155 13.00 3.19 7.56
N TYR A 156 12.42 2.00 7.66
CA TYR A 156 12.69 0.89 6.73
C TYR A 156 11.67 0.77 5.61
N VAL A 157 10.50 1.38 5.73
CA VAL A 157 9.41 1.28 4.75
C VAL A 157 9.02 2.66 4.26
N PHE A 158 8.55 3.53 5.15
CA PHE A 158 7.99 4.82 4.73
C PHE A 158 9.04 5.70 4.05
N VAL A 159 10.19 5.93 4.70
CA VAL A 159 11.27 6.77 4.15
C VAL A 159 11.69 6.29 2.76
N PRO A 160 12.13 5.03 2.53
CA PRO A 160 12.59 4.62 1.20
C PRO A 160 11.48 4.59 0.14
N SER A 161 10.23 4.32 0.51
CA SER A 161 9.11 4.26 -0.45
C SER A 161 8.56 5.64 -0.84
N ARG A 162 8.82 6.69 -0.05
CA ARG A 162 8.14 7.99 -0.16
C ARG A 162 9.05 9.17 -0.50
N GLN A 163 10.31 8.92 -0.83
CA GLN A 163 11.23 9.99 -1.22
C GLN A 163 10.75 10.69 -2.49
N ASN A 164 10.92 12.01 -2.52
CA ASN A 164 10.67 12.85 -3.69
C ASN A 164 9.27 12.64 -4.30
N GLY A 165 8.27 12.59 -3.43
CA GLY A 165 6.87 12.51 -3.81
C GLY A 165 6.38 13.72 -4.59
N ARG A 166 5.39 13.52 -5.46
CA ARG A 166 4.67 14.60 -6.16
C ARG A 166 3.20 14.24 -6.28
N VAL A 167 2.36 15.25 -6.48
CA VAL A 167 0.93 15.10 -6.69
C VAL A 167 0.64 15.36 -8.17
N ASP A 168 0.25 14.34 -8.92
CA ASP A 168 -0.19 14.53 -10.31
C ASP A 168 -1.70 14.75 -10.36
N ASP A 169 -2.44 13.95 -9.59
CA ASP A 169 -3.89 14.09 -9.45
C ASP A 169 -4.37 13.55 -8.10
N ILE A 170 -5.63 13.81 -7.77
CA ILE A 170 -6.34 13.22 -6.64
C ILE A 170 -7.67 12.58 -7.06
N VAL A 171 -8.08 11.52 -6.37
CA VAL A 171 -9.38 10.87 -6.57
C VAL A 171 -10.08 10.74 -5.22
N TYR A 172 -11.29 11.28 -5.10
CA TYR A 172 -12.10 11.16 -3.91
C TYR A 172 -12.59 9.71 -3.73
N MET A 173 -12.43 9.19 -2.52
CA MET A 173 -12.98 7.91 -2.06
C MET A 173 -14.21 8.10 -1.19
N THR A 174 -14.24 9.21 -0.46
CA THR A 174 -15.38 9.74 0.31
C THR A 174 -15.32 11.27 0.18
N PRO A 175 -16.30 12.03 0.71
CA PRO A 175 -16.21 13.50 0.72
C PRO A 175 -14.95 14.06 1.41
N THR A 176 -14.34 13.30 2.32
CA THR A 176 -13.18 13.72 3.11
C THR A 176 -11.91 12.95 2.81
N LYS A 177 -11.98 11.78 2.14
CA LYS A 177 -10.84 10.90 1.87
C LYS A 177 -10.50 10.87 0.40
N VAL A 178 -9.21 10.99 0.07
CA VAL A 178 -8.70 10.97 -1.29
C VAL A 178 -7.51 10.01 -1.46
N ARG A 179 -7.35 9.51 -2.68
CA ARG A 179 -6.09 8.92 -3.17
C ARG A 179 -5.30 9.99 -3.90
N VAL A 180 -4.05 10.16 -3.49
CA VAL A 180 -3.06 10.98 -4.19
C VAL A 180 -2.38 10.10 -5.22
N LEU A 181 -2.40 10.53 -6.48
CA LEU A 181 -1.84 9.76 -7.59
C LEU A 181 -0.51 10.33 -8.06
N LYS A 182 0.43 9.44 -8.36
CA LYS A 182 1.61 9.71 -9.16
C LYS A 182 1.44 9.02 -10.51
N ILE A 183 1.26 9.82 -11.55
CA ILE A 183 1.10 9.35 -12.92
C ILE A 183 2.49 9.12 -13.51
N THR A 184 2.69 7.97 -14.13
CA THR A 184 3.89 7.62 -14.88
C THR A 184 3.48 7.24 -16.30
N ALA A 185 4.44 7.14 -17.22
CA ALA A 185 4.16 6.71 -18.59
C ALA A 185 3.49 5.32 -18.68
N LYS A 186 3.63 4.48 -17.65
CA LYS A 186 3.13 3.10 -17.64
C LYS A 186 1.84 2.92 -16.84
N GLN A 187 1.67 3.67 -15.75
CA GLN A 187 0.59 3.45 -14.79
C GLN A 187 0.37 4.64 -13.85
N ASN A 188 -0.83 4.66 -13.24
CA ASN A 188 -1.18 5.54 -12.14
C ASN A 188 -0.86 4.84 -10.82
N LEU A 189 0.09 5.37 -10.07
CA LEU A 189 0.49 4.85 -8.77
C LEU A 189 -0.27 5.56 -7.66
N ILE A 190 -0.84 4.80 -6.73
CA ILE A 190 -1.35 5.38 -5.49
C ILE A 190 -0.15 5.77 -4.64
N PHE A 191 0.02 7.06 -4.46
CA PHE A 191 1.04 7.60 -3.58
C PHE A 191 0.48 7.61 -2.15
N TYR A 192 -0.42 8.52 -1.78
CA TYR A 192 -0.98 8.54 -0.43
C TYR A 192 -2.48 8.29 -0.41
N ASN A 193 -2.96 7.71 0.69
CA ASN A 193 -4.34 7.88 1.10
C ASN A 193 -4.35 8.99 2.15
N LEU A 194 -5.11 10.05 1.91
CA LEU A 194 -5.24 11.18 2.83
C LEU A 194 -6.69 11.39 3.19
N GLU A 195 -6.96 11.78 4.43
CA GLU A 195 -8.29 12.17 4.88
C GLU A 195 -8.24 13.52 5.57
N LYS A 196 -9.21 14.38 5.25
CA LYS A 196 -9.40 15.68 5.90
C LYS A 196 -10.10 15.45 7.24
N ILE A 197 -9.32 15.57 8.32
CA ILE A 197 -9.77 15.39 9.71
C ILE A 197 -9.57 16.71 10.44
N GLY A 198 -10.69 17.42 10.68
CA GLY A 198 -10.65 18.85 11.01
C GLY A 198 -10.02 19.64 9.86
N ASP A 199 -9.16 20.60 10.16
CA ASP A 199 -8.51 21.44 9.15
C ASP A 199 -7.21 20.86 8.58
N ARG A 200 -7.01 19.53 8.67
CA ARG A 200 -5.75 18.88 8.28
C ARG A 200 -5.99 17.65 7.44
N TRP A 201 -5.19 17.50 6.39
CA TRP A 201 -5.04 16.25 5.65
C TRP A 201 -4.03 15.35 6.35
N LEU A 202 -4.48 14.18 6.79
CA LEU A 202 -3.67 13.20 7.50
C LEU A 202 -3.55 11.89 6.72
N LEU A 203 -2.42 11.22 6.86
CA LEU A 203 -2.21 9.87 6.34
C LEU A 203 -3.17 8.90 7.02
N VAL A 204 -3.86 8.13 6.21
CA VAL A 204 -4.76 7.04 6.63
C VAL A 204 -4.34 5.73 5.96
N PRO A 205 -4.69 4.56 6.52
CA PRO A 205 -4.48 3.27 5.87
C PRO A 205 -5.06 3.22 4.45
#